data_AF-A0A0R1Z9P4-F1
#
_entry.id   AF-A0A0R1Z9P4-F1
#
_cell.length_a   1.000
_cell.length_b   1.000
_cell.length_c   1.000
_cell.angle_alpha   90.00
_cell.angle_beta   90.00
_cell.angle_gamma   90.00
#
_symmetry.space_group_name_H-M   'P 1'
#
loop_
_entity.id
_entity.type
_entity.pdbx_description
1 polymer ?
#
loop_
_entity_poly.entity_id
_entity_poly.type
_entity_poly.pdbx_seq_one_letter_code
_entity_poly.pdbx_strand_id
1 'polypeptide(L)'
;MQRQRRIKKQSNVKISWILISIILIIAFTAFIILHTAERPMTIARGQTETIAKKYAGIKDVNSFYTSNLGKTYYSVSGVDNKNKSVYVIVAKKGGTVTIINSSSGISEQQAKNVVTQRKKPKKINGIGLTLIKSKPYWVVSYMNAKNNLCFATISFKNGTIYQSIENI
;
A
#
# COMPACT_ATOMS: atom_id res chain seq x y z
N MET A 1 2.68 -69.77 -40.46
CA MET A 1 1.92 -69.06 -39.41
C MET A 1 2.80 -67.96 -38.81
N GLN A 2 2.49 -66.68 -39.04
CA GLN A 2 3.16 -65.56 -38.35
C GLN A 2 2.10 -64.64 -37.74
N ARG A 3 2.01 -64.63 -36.40
CA ARG A 3 1.15 -63.72 -35.64
C ARG A 3 1.84 -62.36 -35.57
N GLN A 4 1.33 -61.37 -36.32
CA GLN A 4 1.77 -59.99 -36.15
C GLN A 4 1.26 -59.44 -34.81
N ARG A 5 2.19 -59.12 -33.90
CA ARG A 5 1.90 -58.41 -32.66
C ARG A 5 1.60 -56.95 -32.99
N ARG A 6 0.33 -56.54 -32.91
CA ARG A 6 -0.07 -55.12 -32.91
C ARG A 6 0.62 -54.41 -31.73
N ILE A 7 1.65 -53.63 -32.00
CA ILE A 7 2.22 -52.71 -31.02
C ILE A 7 1.19 -51.61 -30.81
N LYS A 8 0.55 -51.64 -29.64
CA LYS A 8 -0.46 -50.65 -29.24
C LYS A 8 0.26 -49.31 -29.04
N LYS A 9 0.18 -48.42 -30.04
CA LYS A 9 0.69 -47.02 -29.97
C LYS A 9 -0.16 -46.21 -29.00
N GLN A 10 -0.06 -46.52 -27.71
CA GLN A 10 -0.84 -45.93 -26.64
C GLN A 10 0.11 -45.42 -25.57
N SER A 11 0.46 -44.12 -25.61
CA SER A 11 0.67 -43.32 -24.40
C SER A 11 1.09 -41.87 -24.66
N ASN A 12 1.71 -41.50 -25.79
CA ASN A 12 2.27 -40.13 -25.90
C ASN A 12 1.21 -39.02 -25.94
N VAL A 13 0.07 -39.26 -26.59
CA VAL A 13 -1.04 -38.29 -26.64
C VAL A 13 -1.65 -38.13 -25.25
N LYS A 14 -1.87 -39.22 -24.52
CA LYS A 14 -2.41 -39.19 -23.14
C LYS A 14 -1.45 -38.51 -22.16
N ILE A 15 -0.14 -38.76 -22.28
CA ILE A 15 0.90 -38.09 -21.49
C ILE A 15 0.94 -36.59 -21.80
N SER A 16 0.82 -36.21 -23.08
CA SER A 16 0.74 -34.81 -23.50
C SER A 16 -0.49 -34.10 -22.91
N TRP A 17 -1.66 -34.73 -22.91
CA TRP A 17 -2.88 -34.19 -22.27
C TRP A 17 -2.74 -34.05 -20.75
N ILE A 18 -2.05 -34.97 -20.09
CA ILE A 18 -1.74 -34.89 -18.65
C ILE A 18 -0.81 -33.69 -18.37
N LEU A 19 0.25 -33.52 -19.18
CA LEU A 19 1.19 -32.41 -19.05
C LEU A 19 0.50 -31.05 -19.30
N ILE A 20 -0.37 -30.97 -20.30
CA ILE A 20 -1.16 -29.76 -20.60
C ILE A 20 -2.12 -29.44 -19.45
N SER A 21 -2.79 -30.44 -18.87
CA SER A 21 -3.64 -30.24 -17.68
C SER A 21 -2.85 -29.72 -16.48
N ILE A 22 -1.66 -30.27 -16.23
CA ILE A 22 -0.78 -29.82 -15.14
C ILE A 22 -0.38 -28.35 -15.36
N ILE A 23 0.03 -27.98 -16.58
CA ILE A 23 0.39 -26.60 -16.92
C ILE A 23 -0.81 -25.65 -16.75
N LEU A 24 -2.02 -26.07 -17.15
CA LEU A 24 -3.23 -25.27 -16.97
C LEU A 24 -3.59 -25.07 -15.49
N ILE A 25 -3.44 -26.10 -14.65
CA ILE A 25 -3.67 -26.00 -13.21
C ILE A 25 -2.66 -25.03 -12.56
N ILE A 26 -1.39 -25.09 -12.96
CA ILE A 26 -0.35 -24.17 -12.48
C ILE A 26 -0.65 -22.73 -12.92
N ALA A 27 -1.04 -22.53 -14.18
CA ALA A 27 -1.40 -21.21 -14.70
C ALA A 27 -2.65 -20.65 -13.98
N PHE A 28 -3.65 -21.48 -13.72
CA PHE A 28 -4.88 -21.09 -13.04
C PHE A 28 -4.64 -20.76 -11.56
N THR A 29 -3.82 -21.54 -10.87
CA THR A 29 -3.41 -21.25 -9.48
C THR A 29 -2.57 -19.98 -9.40
N ALA A 30 -1.62 -19.78 -10.33
CA ALA A 30 -0.86 -18.53 -10.45
C ALA A 30 -1.80 -17.34 -10.71
N PHE A 31 -2.79 -17.50 -11.58
CA PHE A 31 -3.78 -16.45 -11.88
C PHE A 31 -4.62 -16.07 -10.64
N ILE A 32 -5.09 -17.03 -9.85
CA ILE A 32 -5.83 -16.77 -8.60
C ILE A 32 -4.96 -16.02 -7.59
N ILE A 33 -3.70 -16.44 -7.41
CA ILE A 33 -2.75 -15.81 -6.49
C ILE A 33 -2.45 -14.37 -6.93
N LEU A 34 -2.23 -14.15 -8.23
CA LEU A 34 -1.97 -12.82 -8.78
C LEU A 34 -3.19 -11.90 -8.62
N HIS A 35 -4.42 -12.40 -8.84
CA HIS A 35 -5.64 -11.62 -8.64
C HIS A 35 -6.03 -11.38 -7.18
N THR A 36 -5.38 -12.05 -6.22
CA THR A 36 -5.62 -11.82 -4.78
C THR A 36 -4.66 -10.83 -4.14
N ALA A 37 -3.54 -10.49 -4.81
CA ALA A 37 -2.52 -9.59 -4.25
C ALA A 37 -3.02 -8.15 -3.98
N GLU A 38 -3.96 -7.64 -4.79
CA GLU A 38 -4.50 -6.28 -4.63
C GLU A 38 -5.75 -6.21 -3.72
N ARG A 39 -6.44 -7.35 -3.51
CA ARG A 39 -7.63 -7.45 -2.65
C ARG A 39 -7.44 -6.78 -1.28
N PRO A 40 -6.35 -7.02 -0.51
CA PRO A 40 -6.23 -6.45 0.82
C PRO A 40 -6.13 -4.92 0.82
N MET A 41 -5.53 -4.32 -0.21
CA MET A 41 -5.38 -2.86 -0.30
C MET A 41 -6.71 -2.19 -0.65
N THR A 42 -7.47 -2.78 -1.60
CA THR A 42 -8.81 -2.30 -1.95
C THR A 42 -9.77 -2.40 -0.77
N ILE A 43 -9.71 -3.49 -0.01
CA ILE A 43 -10.51 -3.66 1.22
C ILE A 43 -10.11 -2.62 2.26
N ALA A 44 -8.81 -2.43 2.52
CA ALA A 44 -8.33 -1.45 3.49
C ALA A 44 -8.75 -0.02 3.12
N ARG A 45 -8.68 0.33 1.83
CA ARG A 45 -9.18 1.60 1.31
C ARG A 45 -10.67 1.75 1.57
N GLY A 46 -11.49 0.81 1.10
CA GLY A 46 -12.94 0.86 1.26
C GLY A 46 -13.36 0.98 2.73
N GLN A 47 -12.76 0.20 3.62
CA GLN A 47 -13.01 0.28 5.06
C GLN A 47 -12.63 1.65 5.64
N THR A 48 -11.48 2.20 5.25
CA THR A 48 -11.03 3.52 5.71
C THR A 48 -11.95 4.63 5.20
N GLU A 49 -12.41 4.55 3.95
CA GLU A 49 -13.39 5.48 3.38
C GLU A 49 -14.74 5.40 4.11
N THR A 50 -15.23 4.20 4.43
CA THR A 50 -16.46 4.02 5.22
C THR A 50 -16.30 4.63 6.62
N ILE A 51 -15.17 4.41 7.29
CA ILE A 51 -14.88 5.00 8.59
C ILE A 51 -14.82 6.52 8.49
N ALA A 52 -14.16 7.07 7.47
CA ALA A 52 -14.08 8.50 7.24
C ALA A 52 -15.45 9.15 7.00
N LYS A 53 -16.31 8.52 6.19
CA LYS A 53 -17.71 8.95 5.98
C LYS A 53 -18.48 8.94 7.30
N LYS A 54 -18.35 7.87 8.09
CA LYS A 54 -19.10 7.68 9.34
C LYS A 54 -18.65 8.63 10.46
N TYR A 55 -17.35 8.77 10.70
CA TYR A 55 -16.81 9.47 11.87
C TYR A 55 -16.40 10.91 11.60
N ALA A 56 -16.04 11.24 10.36
CA ALA A 56 -15.60 12.59 9.97
C ALA A 56 -16.59 13.29 9.03
N GLY A 57 -17.66 12.63 8.58
CA GLY A 57 -18.63 13.22 7.66
C GLY A 57 -18.03 13.59 6.31
N ILE A 58 -16.94 12.93 5.89
CA ILE A 58 -16.31 13.16 4.60
C ILE A 58 -17.29 12.73 3.50
N LYS A 59 -17.55 13.61 2.52
CA LYS A 59 -18.39 13.25 1.36
C LYS A 59 -17.58 12.45 0.35
N ASP A 60 -16.46 13.04 -0.07
CA ASP A 60 -15.56 12.51 -1.08
C ASP A 60 -14.13 12.42 -0.55
N VAL A 61 -13.47 11.30 -0.86
CA VAL A 61 -12.09 11.02 -0.48
C VAL A 61 -11.18 11.37 -1.63
N ASN A 62 -10.24 12.28 -1.39
CA ASN A 62 -9.32 12.79 -2.39
C ASN A 62 -8.08 11.89 -2.53
N SER A 63 -7.59 11.34 -1.43
CA SER A 63 -6.35 10.56 -1.41
C SER A 63 -6.38 9.53 -0.29
N PHE A 64 -5.68 8.43 -0.54
CA PHE A 64 -5.50 7.32 0.39
C PHE A 64 -4.02 7.13 0.67
N TYR A 65 -3.67 6.93 1.94
CA TYR A 65 -2.31 6.86 2.44
C TYR A 65 -2.12 5.59 3.25
N THR A 66 -0.90 5.04 3.17
CA THR A 66 -0.48 3.90 3.99
C THR A 66 0.84 4.20 4.67
N SER A 67 0.95 3.83 5.94
CA SER A 67 2.22 3.84 6.65
C SER A 67 2.42 2.54 7.42
N ASN A 68 3.63 2.01 7.38
CA ASN A 68 4.01 0.77 8.05
C ASN A 68 5.38 0.90 8.73
N LEU A 69 5.45 1.75 9.76
CA LEU A 69 6.64 1.91 10.61
C LEU A 69 6.30 1.42 12.02
N GLY A 70 6.46 0.12 12.24
CA GLY A 70 6.12 -0.58 13.50
C GLY A 70 4.62 -0.84 13.69
N LYS A 71 3.77 0.18 13.50
CA LYS A 71 2.31 0.04 13.43
C LYS A 71 1.81 0.44 12.06
N THR A 72 0.82 -0.28 11.56
CA THR A 72 0.19 0.02 10.28
C THR A 72 -0.98 0.98 10.46
N TYR A 73 -0.96 2.08 9.71
CA TYR A 73 -2.07 3.02 9.61
C TYR A 73 -2.53 3.16 8.17
N TYR A 74 -3.85 3.29 8.03
CA TYR A 74 -4.51 3.69 6.80
C TYR A 74 -5.06 5.09 7.01
N SER A 75 -4.94 5.96 6.01
CA SER A 75 -5.46 7.32 6.16
C SER A 75 -6.08 7.82 4.87
N VAL A 76 -7.01 8.74 5.00
CA VAL A 76 -7.62 9.42 3.86
C VAL A 76 -7.62 10.92 4.08
N SER A 77 -7.54 11.67 2.99
CA SER A 77 -7.87 13.10 2.96
C SER A 77 -9.22 13.31 2.30
N GLY A 78 -9.98 14.28 2.76
CA GLY A 78 -11.23 14.67 2.11
C GLY A 78 -11.78 15.96 2.70
N VAL A 79 -12.99 16.30 2.24
CA VAL A 79 -13.73 17.47 2.73
C VAL A 79 -14.91 16.97 3.57
N ASP A 80 -15.01 17.47 4.81
CA ASP A 80 -16.11 17.14 5.71
C ASP A 80 -17.42 17.86 5.34
N ASN A 81 -18.50 17.55 6.05
CA ASN A 81 -19.80 18.18 5.86
C ASN A 81 -19.85 19.68 6.21
N LYS A 82 -18.80 20.22 6.84
CA LYS A 82 -18.62 21.64 7.17
C LYS A 82 -17.67 22.34 6.19
N ASN A 83 -17.37 21.69 5.06
CA ASN A 83 -16.48 22.20 4.03
C ASN A 83 -15.02 22.39 4.51
N LYS A 84 -14.58 21.64 5.52
CA LYS A 84 -13.20 21.66 6.03
C LYS A 84 -12.40 20.51 5.44
N SER A 85 -11.19 20.82 4.97
CA SER A 85 -10.22 19.79 4.57
C SER A 85 -9.68 19.10 5.82
N VAL A 86 -9.82 17.78 5.87
CA VAL A 86 -9.42 16.95 7.00
C VAL A 86 -8.66 15.71 6.54
N TYR A 87 -7.82 15.19 7.43
CA TYR A 87 -7.28 13.84 7.32
C TYR A 87 -7.90 12.94 8.40
N VAL A 88 -8.26 11.72 8.01
CA VAL A 88 -8.72 10.67 8.91
C VAL A 88 -7.68 9.57 8.94
N ILE A 89 -7.11 9.30 10.12
CA ILE A 89 -6.07 8.30 10.35
C ILE A 89 -6.67 7.15 11.15
N VAL A 90 -6.58 5.94 10.63
CA VAL A 90 -7.15 4.72 11.21
C VAL A 90 -6.03 3.73 11.49
N ALA A 91 -5.90 3.32 12.75
CA ALA A 91 -4.99 2.24 13.13
C ALA A 91 -5.53 0.89 12.63
N LYS A 92 -4.73 0.12 11.88
CA LYS A 92 -5.13 -1.22 11.38
C LYS A 92 -5.52 -2.16 12.52
N LYS A 93 -4.84 -2.06 13.66
CA LYS A 93 -5.14 -2.82 14.88
C LYS A 93 -5.70 -1.87 15.94
N GLY A 94 -6.76 -2.29 16.63
CA GLY A 94 -7.42 -1.52 17.70
C GLY A 94 -8.44 -0.48 17.21
N GLY A 95 -8.53 -0.22 15.89
CA GLY A 95 -9.61 0.57 15.29
C GLY A 95 -9.65 2.05 15.70
N THR A 96 -8.60 2.57 16.36
CA THR A 96 -8.55 3.97 16.77
C THR A 96 -8.59 4.87 15.54
N VAL A 97 -9.54 5.81 15.56
CA VAL A 97 -9.74 6.82 14.52
C VAL A 97 -9.29 8.16 15.07
N THR A 98 -8.47 8.88 14.30
CA THR A 98 -8.04 10.25 14.63
C THR A 98 -8.32 11.14 13.44
N ILE A 99 -8.99 12.27 13.70
CA ILE A 99 -9.36 13.25 12.69
C ILE A 99 -8.54 14.51 12.96
N ILE A 100 -7.85 15.01 11.94
CA ILE A 100 -7.05 16.23 12.03
C ILE A 100 -7.42 17.17 10.89
N ASN A 101 -7.41 18.48 11.15
CA ASN A 101 -7.57 19.48 10.10
C ASN A 101 -6.34 19.48 9.20
N SER A 102 -6.52 19.50 7.89
CA SER A 102 -5.39 19.59 6.96
C SER A 102 -4.60 20.89 7.12
N SER A 103 -5.27 21.97 7.55
CA SER A 103 -4.66 23.28 7.79
C SER A 103 -3.85 23.39 9.09
N SER A 104 -3.89 22.39 9.99
CA SER A 104 -3.14 22.44 11.25
C SER A 104 -1.68 21.98 11.13
N GLY A 105 -1.22 21.71 9.91
CA GLY A 105 0.12 21.26 9.63
C GLY A 105 0.51 21.41 8.15
N ILE A 106 1.64 20.84 7.81
CA ILE A 106 2.20 20.87 6.48
C ILE A 106 1.48 19.90 5.54
N SER A 107 1.36 20.28 4.28
CA SER A 107 0.79 19.45 3.23
C SER A 107 1.72 18.29 2.84
N GLU A 108 1.15 17.32 2.13
CA GLU A 108 1.89 16.25 1.48
C GLU A 108 3.06 16.78 0.63
N GLN A 109 2.80 17.82 -0.18
CA GLN A 109 3.81 18.40 -1.06
C GLN A 109 4.93 19.08 -0.27
N GLN A 110 4.58 19.78 0.82
CA GLN A 110 5.59 20.38 1.70
C GLN A 110 6.46 19.29 2.36
N ALA A 111 5.87 18.16 2.77
CA ALA A 111 6.62 17.05 3.33
C ALA A 111 7.58 16.41 2.31
N LYS A 112 7.13 16.22 1.06
CA LYS A 112 7.99 15.78 -0.05
C LYS A 112 9.14 16.77 -0.29
N ASN A 113 8.85 18.07 -0.29
CA ASN A 113 9.85 19.11 -0.50
C ASN A 113 10.92 19.11 0.60
N VAL A 114 10.55 18.87 1.86
CA VAL A 114 11.50 18.72 2.98
C VAL A 114 12.49 17.59 2.68
N VAL A 115 12.03 16.43 2.21
CA VAL A 115 12.94 15.33 1.83
C VAL A 115 13.79 15.69 0.64
N THR A 116 13.20 16.26 -0.41
CA THR A 116 13.93 16.67 -1.62
C THR A 116 15.10 17.61 -1.27
N GLN A 117 14.85 18.61 -0.43
CA GLN A 117 15.86 19.60 -0.05
C GLN A 117 16.91 19.05 0.91
N ARG A 118 16.50 18.29 1.93
CA ARG A 118 17.39 17.87 3.03
C ARG A 118 18.12 16.57 2.75
N LYS A 119 17.52 15.65 1.99
CA LYS A 119 18.05 14.30 1.73
C LYS A 119 18.53 14.10 0.30
N LYS A 120 18.13 14.98 -0.64
CA LYS A 120 18.49 14.90 -2.07
C LYS A 120 18.31 13.48 -2.63
N PRO A 121 17.10 12.91 -2.51
CA PRO A 121 16.84 11.54 -2.94
C PRO A 121 16.98 11.42 -4.46
N LYS A 122 17.35 10.24 -4.93
CA LYS A 122 17.28 9.89 -6.36
C LYS A 122 15.81 9.86 -6.84
N LYS A 123 14.92 9.35 -5.98
CA LYS A 123 13.48 9.23 -6.25
C LYS A 123 12.70 9.17 -4.94
N ILE A 124 11.51 9.77 -4.91
CA ILE A 124 10.51 9.53 -3.86
C ILE A 124 9.61 8.37 -4.30
N ASN A 125 9.46 7.36 -3.45
CA ASN A 125 8.69 6.14 -3.73
C ASN A 125 7.23 6.29 -3.30
N GLY A 126 6.97 7.00 -2.20
CA GLY A 126 5.63 7.13 -1.66
C GLY A 126 5.61 7.90 -0.35
N ILE A 127 4.40 8.27 0.07
CA ILE A 127 4.16 8.99 1.32
C ILE A 127 2.96 8.41 2.06
N GLY A 128 3.08 8.33 3.38
CA GLY A 128 2.04 7.88 4.29
C GLY A 128 1.80 8.87 5.42
N LEU A 129 0.62 8.84 6.01
CA LEU A 129 0.31 9.56 7.24
C LEU A 129 0.25 8.54 8.40
N THR A 130 0.83 8.88 9.54
CA THR A 130 0.95 7.98 10.70
C THR A 130 0.76 8.72 12.03
N LEU A 131 0.62 7.95 13.11
CA LEU A 131 0.62 8.46 14.48
C LEU A 131 1.75 7.85 15.29
N ILE A 132 2.54 8.72 15.93
CA ILE A 132 3.55 8.31 16.92
C ILE A 132 3.21 9.03 18.23
N LYS A 133 2.95 8.26 19.29
CA LYS A 133 2.50 8.81 20.60
C LYS A 133 1.34 9.81 20.44
N SER A 134 0.34 9.44 19.64
CA SER A 134 -0.85 10.26 19.30
C SER A 134 -0.58 11.58 18.57
N LYS A 135 0.63 11.79 18.06
CA LYS A 135 0.98 12.96 17.23
C LYS A 135 1.07 12.56 15.75
N PRO A 136 0.55 13.38 14.81
CA PRO A 136 0.58 13.06 13.39
C PRO A 136 1.95 13.32 12.76
N TYR A 137 2.37 12.41 11.88
CA TYR A 137 3.61 12.51 11.11
C TYR A 137 3.38 12.07 9.66
N TRP A 138 4.02 12.76 8.73
CA TRP A 138 4.24 12.25 7.39
C TRP A 138 5.41 11.26 7.39
N VAL A 139 5.30 10.19 6.62
CA VAL A 139 6.36 9.21 6.39
C VAL A 139 6.63 9.18 4.90
N VAL A 140 7.79 9.68 4.49
CA VAL A 140 8.19 9.70 3.09
C VAL A 140 9.20 8.58 2.86
N SER A 141 8.89 7.67 1.95
CA SER A 141 9.80 6.65 1.45
C SER A 141 10.52 7.15 0.19
N TYR A 142 11.84 6.94 0.12
CA TYR A 142 12.67 7.42 -0.99
C TYR A 142 13.88 6.51 -1.21
N MET A 143 14.43 6.55 -2.42
CA MET A 143 15.73 5.96 -2.76
C MET A 143 16.82 7.01 -2.61
N ASN A 144 17.87 6.69 -1.85
CA ASN A 144 19.05 7.55 -1.79
C ASN A 144 19.94 7.39 -3.05
N ALA A 145 21.02 8.17 -3.14
CA ALA A 145 21.93 8.13 -4.30
C ALA A 145 22.61 6.76 -4.51
N LYS A 146 22.71 5.95 -3.45
CA LYS A 146 23.29 4.59 -3.48
C LYS A 146 22.28 3.50 -3.83
N ASN A 147 21.05 3.88 -4.22
CA ASN A 147 19.93 2.98 -4.45
C ASN A 147 19.51 2.17 -3.21
N ASN A 148 19.70 2.70 -2.00
CA ASN A 148 19.12 2.07 -0.81
C ASN A 148 17.77 2.70 -0.47
N LEU A 149 16.86 1.88 0.04
CA LEU A 149 15.54 2.35 0.48
C LEU A 149 15.67 3.06 1.82
N CYS A 150 15.06 4.24 1.92
CA CYS A 150 15.14 5.12 3.08
C CYS A 150 13.77 5.68 3.42
N PHE A 151 13.56 6.02 4.69
CA PHE A 151 12.31 6.57 5.22
C PHE A 151 12.61 7.81 6.06
N ALA A 152 11.95 8.93 5.76
CA ALA A 152 11.96 10.12 6.60
C ALA A 152 10.61 10.31 7.28
N THR A 153 10.60 10.37 8.61
CA THR A 153 9.43 10.70 9.42
C THR A 153 9.45 12.18 9.73
N ILE A 154 8.42 12.91 9.31
CA ILE A 154 8.34 14.36 9.31
C ILE A 154 7.15 14.78 10.14
N SER A 155 7.39 15.67 11.10
CA SER A 155 6.33 16.25 11.95
C SER A 155 5.29 16.93 11.08
N PHE A 156 4.03 16.48 11.18
CA PHE A 156 2.91 17.10 10.46
C PHE A 156 2.78 18.58 10.84
N LYS A 157 3.03 18.94 12.11
CA LYS A 157 2.80 20.29 12.63
C LYS A 157 3.70 21.36 11.98
N ASN A 158 4.97 21.05 11.77
CA ASN A 158 5.99 22.05 11.43
C ASN A 158 7.04 21.59 10.41
N GLY A 159 6.94 20.36 9.89
CA GLY A 159 7.87 19.86 8.88
C GLY A 159 9.26 19.48 9.37
N THR A 160 9.49 19.42 10.68
CA THR A 160 10.79 18.95 11.21
C THR A 160 10.95 17.45 10.99
N ILE A 161 12.16 17.01 10.62
CA ILE A 161 12.47 15.58 10.53
C ILE A 161 12.61 15.06 11.96
N TYR A 162 11.69 14.17 12.34
CA TYR A 162 11.70 13.50 13.64
C TYR A 162 12.66 12.31 13.66
N GLN A 163 12.66 11.52 12.58
CA GLN A 163 13.50 10.33 12.46
C GLN A 163 13.81 10.07 10.99
N SER A 164 14.96 9.46 10.72
CA SER A 164 15.26 8.86 9.42
C SER A 164 15.74 7.43 9.62
N ILE A 165 15.29 6.53 8.75
CA ILE A 165 15.81 5.17 8.62
C ILE A 165 16.48 5.12 7.25
N GLU A 166 17.76 4.79 7.22
CA GLU A 166 18.56 4.83 6.01
C GLU A 166 19.12 3.43 5.74
N ASN A 167 19.36 3.13 4.46
CA ASN A 167 20.08 1.93 4.04
C ASN A 167 19.38 0.60 4.38
N ILE A 168 18.07 0.52 4.12
CA ILE A 168 17.32 -0.75 4.09
C ILE A 168 17.58 -1.46 2.75
#